data_AF-A0A847ATW2-F1
#
_entry.id   AF-A0A847ATW2-F1
#
_cell.length_a   1.000
_cell.length_b   1.000
_cell.length_c   1.000
_cell.angle_alpha   90.00
_cell.angle_beta   90.00
_cell.angle_gamma   90.00
#
_symmetry.space_group_name_H-M   'P 1'
#
loop_
_entity.id
_entity.type
_entity.pdbx_description
1 polymer ?
#
loop_
_entity_poly.entity_id
_entity_poly.type
_entity_poly.pdbx_seq_one_letter_code
_entity_poly.pdbx_strand_id
1 'polypeptide(L)' 'PMLREEGKNPFILDSKEPTKDYKEFITGEIRYSQLVNTFPEIADDMFEISSKHAAERYRKYKQLSEHDVL' A
#
# COMPACT_ATOMS: atom_id res chain seq x y z
N PRO A 1 -12.64 -0.04 -21.79
CA PRO A 1 -12.64 -1.23 -20.91
C PRO A 1 -14.05 -1.82 -20.85
N MET A 2 -14.21 -3.13 -20.98
CA MET A 2 -15.53 -3.77 -21.12
C MET A 2 -16.51 -3.41 -19.99
N LEU A 3 -16.05 -3.41 -18.72
CA LEU A 3 -16.90 -3.05 -17.57
C LEU A 3 -17.49 -1.63 -17.66
N ARG A 4 -16.75 -0.68 -18.24
CA ARG A 4 -17.25 0.70 -18.44
C ARG A 4 -18.37 0.75 -19.48
N GLU A 5 -18.30 -0.06 -20.52
CA GLU A 5 -19.36 -0.18 -21.55
C GLU A 5 -20.64 -0.76 -20.96
N GLU A 6 -20.52 -1.58 -19.90
CA GLU A 6 -21.64 -2.11 -19.10
C GLU A 6 -22.14 -1.14 -18.01
N GLY A 7 -21.59 0.08 -17.90
CA GLY A 7 -21.93 1.04 -16.86
C GLY A 7 -21.45 0.65 -15.45
N LYS A 8 -20.44 -0.23 -15.35
CA LYS A 8 -19.83 -0.68 -14.10
C LYS A 8 -18.46 -0.04 -13.89
N ASN A 9 -18.02 0.04 -12.63
CA ASN A 9 -16.67 0.45 -12.30
C ASN A 9 -15.63 -0.52 -12.91
N PRO A 10 -14.70 -0.06 -13.77
CA PRO A 10 -13.70 -0.91 -14.38
C PRO A 10 -12.52 -1.27 -13.46
N PHE A 11 -12.40 -0.62 -12.30
CA PHE A 11 -11.36 -0.91 -11.31
C PHE A 11 -11.90 -1.84 -10.22
N ILE A 12 -11.23 -2.98 -10.05
CA ILE A 12 -11.56 -3.97 -9.03
C ILE A 12 -10.38 -4.08 -8.08
N LEU A 13 -10.63 -3.92 -6.79
CA LEU A 13 -9.64 -4.14 -5.74
C LEU A 13 -9.81 -5.55 -5.15
N ASP A 14 -9.02 -6.50 -5.63
CA ASP A 14 -9.12 -7.90 -5.20
C ASP A 14 -8.52 -8.16 -3.80
N SER A 15 -7.66 -7.25 -3.31
CA SER A 15 -7.04 -7.37 -1.99
C SER A 15 -7.97 -6.88 -0.89
N LYS A 16 -8.08 -7.66 0.19
CA LYS A 16 -8.77 -7.25 1.42
C LYS A 16 -8.02 -6.16 2.17
N GLU A 17 -8.68 -5.58 3.16
CA GLU A 17 -8.06 -4.62 4.09
C GLU A 17 -6.86 -5.25 4.82
N PRO A 18 -5.72 -4.52 4.95
CA PRO A 18 -4.56 -5.02 5.67
C PRO A 18 -4.87 -5.19 7.16
N THR A 19 -4.42 -6.31 7.74
CA THR A 19 -4.64 -6.64 9.16
C THR A 19 -3.37 -6.77 9.97
N LYS A 20 -2.20 -6.74 9.32
CA LYS A 20 -0.88 -6.89 9.94
C LYS A 20 -0.14 -5.55 9.97
N ASP A 21 0.79 -5.43 10.90
CA ASP A 21 1.67 -4.27 10.96
C ASP A 21 2.63 -4.23 9.76
N TYR A 22 2.73 -3.05 9.15
CA TYR A 22 3.56 -2.86 7.96
C TYR A 22 5.06 -2.92 8.28
N LYS A 23 5.48 -2.29 9.39
CA LYS A 23 6.90 -2.23 9.78
C LYS A 23 7.41 -3.62 10.17
N GLU A 24 6.62 -4.40 10.91
CA GLU A 24 6.91 -5.80 11.24
C GLU A 24 7.15 -6.63 9.97
N PHE A 25 6.26 -6.48 8.98
CA PHE A 25 6.40 -7.20 7.71
C PHE A 25 7.71 -6.85 6.99
N ILE A 26 8.01 -5.57 6.78
CA ILE A 26 9.20 -5.19 6.00
C ILE A 26 10.49 -5.47 6.77
N THR A 27 10.53 -5.26 8.09
CA THR A 27 11.74 -5.53 8.88
C THR A 27 12.06 -7.01 9.03
N GLY A 28 11.08 -7.90 8.78
CA GLY A 28 11.28 -9.35 8.67
C GLY A 28 12.05 -9.79 7.41
N GLU A 29 12.27 -8.90 6.43
CA GLU A 29 13.01 -9.23 5.21
C GLU A 29 14.42 -8.60 5.23
N ILE A 30 15.43 -9.38 4.82
CA ILE A 30 16.84 -8.97 4.82
C ILE A 30 17.04 -7.66 4.04
N ARG A 31 16.34 -7.48 2.91
CA ARG A 31 16.50 -6.29 2.06
C ARG A 31 16.17 -4.97 2.77
N TYR A 32 15.32 -4.99 3.79
CA TYR A 32 15.00 -3.80 4.57
C TYR A 32 15.82 -3.72 5.85
N SER A 33 16.08 -4.86 6.52
CA SER A 33 16.91 -4.84 7.74
C SER A 33 18.35 -4.38 7.49
N GLN A 34 18.89 -4.57 6.28
CA GLN A 34 20.20 -4.01 5.90
C GLN A 34 20.25 -2.47 5.88
N LEU A 35 19.11 -1.78 5.71
CA LEU A 35 19.06 -0.31 5.77
C LEU A 35 19.34 0.19 7.19
N VAL A 36 18.92 -0.55 8.22
CA VAL A 36 19.20 -0.20 9.62
C VAL A 36 20.69 -0.29 9.91
N ASN A 37 21.38 -1.28 9.32
CA ASN A 37 22.83 -1.44 9.50
C ASN A 37 23.62 -0.33 8.77
N THR A 38 23.17 0.04 7.58
CA THR A 38 23.91 0.97 6.70
C THR A 38 23.59 2.43 7.02
N PHE A 39 22.35 2.72 7.39
CA PHE A 39 21.81 4.06 7.61
C PHE A 39 20.98 4.13 8.91
N PRO A 40 21.58 3.82 10.08
CA PRO A 40 20.85 3.68 11.33
C PRO A 40 20.11 4.95 11.76
N GLU A 41 20.59 6.13 11.35
CA GLU A 41 20.02 7.43 11.73
C GLU A 41 18.70 7.75 11.01
N ILE A 42 18.46 7.17 9.84
CA ILE A 42 17.29 7.52 8.99
C ILE A 42 16.35 6.34 8.71
N ALA A 43 16.77 5.11 9.01
CA ALA A 43 16.04 3.92 8.60
C ALA A 43 14.61 3.86 9.18
N ASP A 44 14.43 4.19 10.47
CA ASP A 44 13.09 4.17 11.09
C ASP A 44 12.16 5.25 10.50
N ASP A 45 12.67 6.45 10.25
CA ASP A 45 11.93 7.53 9.59
C ASP A 45 11.52 7.12 8.16
N MET A 46 12.42 6.46 7.42
CA MET A 46 12.11 5.93 6.10
C MET A 46 11.02 4.85 6.14
N PHE A 47 11.05 3.97 7.15
CA PHE A 47 10.01 2.95 7.32
C PHE A 47 8.66 3.56 7.70
N GLU A 48 8.65 4.62 8.51
CA GLU A 48 7.44 5.37 8.84
C GLU A 48 6.82 6.02 7.61
N ILE A 49 7.63 6.68 6.78
CA ILE A 49 7.20 7.28 5.52
C ILE A 49 6.66 6.20 4.57
N SER A 50 7.35 5.06 4.45
CA SER A 50 6.92 3.94 3.61
C SER A 50 5.57 3.37 4.06
N SER A 51 5.36 3.23 5.38
CA SER A 51 4.08 2.81 5.96
C SER A 51 2.94 3.75 5.60
N LYS A 52 3.15 5.07 5.75
CA LYS A 52 2.17 6.10 5.36
C LYS A 52 1.82 6.03 3.88
N HIS A 53 2.81 5.92 3.01
CA HIS A 53 2.59 5.78 1.56
C HIS A 53 1.82 4.50 1.21
N ALA A 54 2.09 3.38 1.89
CA ALA A 54 1.36 2.14 1.68
C ALA A 54 -0.12 2.29 2.08
N ALA A 55 -0.40 2.90 3.23
CA ALA A 55 -1.75 3.18 3.70
C ALA A 55 -2.51 4.16 2.79
N GLU A 56 -1.85 5.20 2.30
CA GLU A 56 -2.42 6.15 1.33
C GLU A 56 -2.77 5.48 0.00
N ARG A 57 -1.87 4.64 -0.52
CA ARG A 57 -2.11 3.89 -1.76
C ARG A 57 -3.30 2.95 -1.62
N TYR A 58 -3.41 2.22 -0.50
CA TYR A 58 -4.57 1.38 -0.22
C TYR A 58 -5.86 2.19 -0.19
N ARG A 59 -5.89 3.32 0.56
CA ARG A 59 -7.06 4.21 0.62
C ARG A 59 -7.48 4.70 -0.76
N LYS A 60 -6.53 5.10 -1.60
CA LYS A 60 -6.79 5.52 -2.99
C LYS A 60 -7.41 4.40 -3.82
N TYR A 61 -6.87 3.17 -3.73
CA TYR A 61 -7.44 2.04 -4.45
C TYR A 61 -8.83 1.67 -3.94
N LYS A 62 -9.06 1.70 -2.62
CA LYS A 62 -10.38 1.48 -2.03
C LYS A 62 -11.39 2.49 -2.55
N GLN A 63 -11.05 3.78 -2.54
CA GLN A 63 -11.89 4.84 -3.12
C GLN A 63 -12.17 4.61 -4.61
N LEU A 64 -11.15 4.23 -5.39
CA LEU A 64 -11.32 3.91 -6.81
C LEU A 64 -12.23 2.70 -7.04
N SER A 65 -12.29 1.74 -6.12
CA SER A 65 -13.19 0.58 -6.22
C SER A 65 -14.62 0.86 -5.73
N GLU A 66 -14.79 1.82 -4.82
CA GLU A 66 -16.08 2.14 -4.18
C GLU A 66 -16.84 3.23 -4.93
N HIS A 67 -16.14 4.16 -5.59
CA HIS A 67 -16.76 5.27 -6.30
C HIS A 67 -16.92 4.93 -7.78
N ASP A 68 -18.13 5.10 -8.31
CA ASP A 68 -18.37 5.03 -9.74
C ASP A 68 -17.56 6.12 -10.45
N VAL A 69 -16.63 5.69 -11.30
CA VAL A 69 -15.99 6.57 -12.27
C VAL A 69 -17.00 6.78 -13.40
N LEU A 70 -17.96 7.69 -13.18
CA LEU A 70 -18.83 8.22 -14.23
C LEU A 70 -17.99 8.84 -15.36
#